data_AF-A0A355T3S3-F1
#
_entry.id   AF-A0A355T3S3-F1
#
_cell.length_a   1.000
_cell.length_b   1.000
_cell.length_c   1.000
_cell.angle_alpha   90.00
_cell.angle_beta   90.00
_cell.angle_gamma   90.00
#
_symmetry.space_group_name_H-M   'P 1'
#
loop_
_entity.id
_entity.type
_entity.pdbx_description
1 polymer ?
#
loop_
_entity_poly.entity_id
_entity_poly.type
_entity_poly.pdbx_seq_one_letter_code
_entity_poly.pdbx_strand_id
1 'polypeptide(L)'
;YMFSETNLRSEPITAEMAATRMEWEPVAEITQFKGDSETHPSLSPDDEFADFETYTHYIQQNAPEYAPVAGDYVRSALLSGLEIENRIGANPFAFGVIGSTDSHTGLASAEEPNFWGKFPRDTTPFGKTGGWRTGSGGSLGPNGWSMSASGLAAVWAEENTRESIFAAFKRREVYGTTGPRIAVRFFGGWDYDGAAAEAGDLADIGYAGGVPMGGDLTGAPAGQAPKFLVRATKDPKSGNLDRVQIVKGWLGADGEAQERVYDVVWSDGRVADANGKIPAVGNTVDIATGRYENSIGAAELSAVWEDPDFDASQNAFYYARVLEIPTPRHSLFDALALGIDVAETNHPATIQERAYSSAIWYKP
;
A
#
# COMPACT_ATOMS: atom_id res chain seq x y z
N TYR A 1 -18.27 -7.84 -4.09
CA TYR A 1 -17.08 -7.07 -3.71
C TYR A 1 -16.10 -7.98 -2.99
N MET A 2 -14.81 -7.66 -3.02
CA MET A 2 -13.77 -8.48 -2.37
C MET A 2 -13.93 -8.47 -0.84
N PHE A 3 -14.25 -7.30 -0.29
CA PHE A 3 -14.44 -7.04 1.14
C PHE A 3 -15.89 -6.64 1.43
N SER A 4 -16.81 -7.58 1.24
CA SER A 4 -18.24 -7.38 1.50
C SER A 4 -18.60 -7.66 2.96
N GLU A 5 -19.44 -6.81 3.56
CA GLU A 5 -20.08 -7.05 4.87
C GLU A 5 -21.16 -8.16 4.85
N THR A 6 -21.48 -8.66 3.66
CA THR A 6 -22.43 -9.75 3.45
C THR A 6 -21.82 -10.87 2.61
N ASN A 7 -22.31 -12.09 2.81
CA ASN A 7 -21.94 -13.24 2.00
C ASN A 7 -22.58 -13.18 0.59
N LEU A 8 -22.30 -14.17 -0.26
CA LEU A 8 -22.84 -14.24 -1.63
C LEU A 8 -24.39 -14.39 -1.71
N ARG A 9 -25.06 -14.66 -0.58
CA ARG A 9 -26.53 -14.70 -0.45
C ARG A 9 -27.09 -13.40 0.13
N SER A 10 -26.26 -12.38 0.29
CA SER A 10 -26.59 -11.11 0.93
C SER A 10 -26.95 -11.23 2.41
N GLU A 11 -26.50 -12.29 3.09
CA GLU A 11 -26.67 -12.45 4.53
C GLU A 11 -25.48 -11.81 5.27
N PRO A 12 -25.69 -11.17 6.44
CA PRO A 12 -24.63 -10.58 7.23
C PRO A 12 -23.52 -11.58 7.59
N ILE A 13 -22.27 -11.11 7.65
CA ILE A 13 -21.14 -11.93 8.14
C ILE A 13 -21.38 -12.35 9.59
N THR A 14 -21.20 -13.64 9.87
CA THR A 14 -21.25 -14.22 11.22
C THR A 14 -19.86 -14.38 11.81
N ALA A 15 -19.76 -14.57 13.14
CA ALA A 15 -18.47 -14.79 13.79
C ALA A 15 -17.75 -16.05 13.27
N GLU A 16 -18.51 -17.10 12.94
CA GLU A 16 -17.98 -18.32 12.33
C GLU A 16 -17.43 -18.05 10.91
N MET A 17 -18.13 -17.26 10.10
CA MET A 17 -17.64 -16.85 8.79
C MET A 17 -16.37 -16.00 8.90
N ALA A 18 -16.34 -15.05 9.83
CA ALA A 18 -15.17 -14.21 10.06
C ALA A 18 -13.95 -15.03 10.50
N ALA A 19 -14.12 -15.96 11.44
CA ALA A 19 -13.07 -16.88 11.85
C ALA A 19 -12.58 -17.76 10.69
N THR A 20 -13.51 -18.26 9.87
CA THR A 20 -13.17 -19.05 8.68
C THR A 20 -12.35 -18.24 7.68
N ARG A 21 -12.75 -16.99 7.37
CA ARG A 21 -11.98 -16.13 6.48
C ARG A 21 -10.58 -15.89 7.04
N MET A 22 -10.44 -15.58 8.32
CA MET A 22 -9.13 -15.34 8.90
C MET A 22 -8.22 -16.58 8.94
N GLU A 23 -8.79 -17.79 8.97
CA GLU A 23 -8.01 -19.02 8.86
C GLU A 23 -7.47 -19.26 7.43
N TRP A 24 -8.26 -18.95 6.41
CA TRP A 24 -7.95 -19.31 5.01
C TRP A 24 -7.44 -18.15 4.14
N GLU A 25 -7.72 -16.91 4.52
CA GLU A 25 -7.42 -15.68 3.78
C GLU A 25 -6.57 -14.73 4.66
N PRO A 26 -5.40 -15.17 5.17
CA PRO A 26 -4.61 -14.36 6.10
C PRO A 26 -3.94 -13.15 5.42
N VAL A 27 -3.85 -13.13 4.09
CA VAL A 27 -3.21 -12.07 3.33
C VAL A 27 -4.04 -11.66 2.12
N ALA A 28 -4.02 -10.37 1.78
CA ALA A 28 -4.66 -9.79 0.61
C ALA A 28 -3.64 -9.03 -0.26
N GLU A 29 -3.95 -8.92 -1.54
CA GLU A 29 -3.22 -8.07 -2.46
C GLU A 29 -3.68 -6.62 -2.32
N ILE A 30 -2.75 -5.69 -2.07
CA ILE A 30 -3.05 -4.25 -2.00
C ILE A 30 -2.71 -3.52 -3.30
N THR A 31 -1.87 -4.10 -4.15
CA THR A 31 -1.44 -3.47 -5.40
C THR A 31 -1.07 -4.50 -6.45
N GLN A 32 -1.44 -4.25 -7.72
CA GLN A 32 -1.21 -5.12 -8.86
C GLN A 32 -1.21 -4.35 -10.18
N PHE A 33 -0.93 -5.01 -11.31
CA PHE A 33 -0.99 -4.35 -12.62
C PHE A 33 -2.36 -3.72 -12.93
N LYS A 34 -3.46 -4.20 -12.35
CA LYS A 34 -4.80 -3.59 -12.46
C LYS A 34 -5.02 -2.58 -11.33
N GLY A 35 -3.99 -1.80 -11.06
CA GLY A 35 -4.04 -0.67 -10.16
C GLY A 35 -3.82 -1.00 -8.70
N ASP A 36 -3.90 0.06 -7.92
CA ASP A 36 -3.71 0.04 -6.49
C ASP A 36 -5.06 0.01 -5.76
N SER A 37 -5.10 -0.74 -4.67
CA SER A 37 -6.29 -0.95 -3.84
C SER A 37 -6.09 -0.46 -2.41
N GLU A 38 -5.06 0.35 -2.12
CA GLU A 38 -4.90 0.94 -0.78
C GLU A 38 -6.18 1.71 -0.39
N THR A 39 -6.53 2.73 -1.17
CA THR A 39 -7.74 3.55 -0.98
C THR A 39 -8.12 4.26 -2.29
N HIS A 40 -9.14 5.11 -2.24
CA HIS A 40 -9.59 5.97 -3.33
C HIS A 40 -9.92 7.38 -2.81
N PRO A 41 -9.75 8.46 -3.60
CA PRO A 41 -10.05 9.83 -3.16
C PRO A 41 -11.49 10.06 -2.69
N SER A 42 -12.46 9.29 -3.20
CA SER A 42 -13.86 9.39 -2.73
C SER A 42 -14.11 8.72 -1.38
N LEU A 43 -13.20 7.86 -0.92
CA LEU A 43 -13.27 7.13 0.33
C LEU A 43 -12.35 7.77 1.39
N SER A 44 -11.22 8.31 0.96
CA SER A 44 -10.21 9.01 1.79
C SER A 44 -9.94 10.42 1.26
N PRO A 45 -10.91 11.35 1.31
CA PRO A 45 -10.80 12.68 0.67
C PRO A 45 -9.73 13.59 1.30
N ASP A 46 -9.35 13.33 2.55
CA ASP A 46 -8.32 14.11 3.26
C ASP A 46 -6.89 13.59 3.02
N ASP A 47 -6.74 12.46 2.30
CA ASP A 47 -5.44 11.89 1.97
C ASP A 47 -5.00 12.33 0.55
N GLU A 48 -3.99 13.19 0.49
CA GLU A 48 -3.46 13.71 -0.78
C GLU A 48 -2.78 12.66 -1.67
N PHE A 49 -2.49 11.47 -1.13
CA PHE A 49 -1.89 10.35 -1.86
C PHE A 49 -2.89 9.22 -2.17
N ALA A 50 -4.18 9.44 -1.93
CA ALA A 50 -5.25 8.46 -2.18
C ALA A 50 -5.48 8.15 -3.66
N ASP A 51 -5.08 9.05 -4.57
CA ASP A 51 -5.14 8.78 -6.02
C ASP A 51 -3.79 8.23 -6.52
N PHE A 52 -3.69 6.91 -6.60
CA PHE A 52 -2.49 6.25 -7.09
C PHE A 52 -2.85 5.05 -7.96
N GLU A 53 -2.44 5.09 -9.22
CA GLU A 53 -2.67 4.03 -10.21
C GLU A 53 -4.11 3.46 -10.18
N THR A 54 -5.10 4.34 -10.04
CA THR A 54 -6.52 3.96 -9.98
C THR A 54 -6.95 3.26 -11.28
N TYR A 55 -7.48 2.04 -11.18
CA TYR A 55 -7.94 1.27 -12.33
C TYR A 55 -9.46 1.34 -12.48
N THR A 56 -9.94 2.23 -13.35
CA THR A 56 -11.37 2.58 -13.48
C THR A 56 -12.14 1.67 -14.44
N HIS A 57 -11.80 0.38 -14.47
CA HIS A 57 -12.38 -0.55 -15.44
C HIS A 57 -12.71 -1.91 -14.83
N TYR A 58 -13.88 -2.43 -15.20
CA TYR A 58 -14.16 -3.85 -15.04
C TYR A 58 -13.56 -4.67 -16.18
N ILE A 59 -13.11 -5.88 -15.86
CA ILE A 59 -12.60 -6.85 -16.85
C ILE A 59 -13.76 -7.54 -17.60
N GLN A 60 -14.97 -7.48 -17.06
CA GLN A 60 -16.14 -8.12 -17.65
C GLN A 60 -16.56 -7.45 -18.96
N GLN A 61 -17.07 -8.25 -19.90
CA GLN A 61 -17.66 -7.71 -21.12
C GLN A 61 -19.00 -7.03 -20.82
N ASN A 62 -19.25 -5.90 -21.47
CA ASN A 62 -20.47 -5.09 -21.29
C ASN A 62 -20.67 -4.64 -19.85
N ALA A 63 -19.57 -4.43 -19.12
CA ALA A 63 -19.64 -3.92 -17.77
C ALA A 63 -20.25 -2.50 -17.75
N PRO A 64 -20.95 -2.14 -16.66
CA PRO A 64 -21.34 -0.75 -16.44
C PRO A 64 -20.09 0.12 -16.26
N GLU A 65 -20.30 1.43 -16.20
CA GLU A 65 -19.27 2.37 -15.76
C GLU A 65 -18.77 1.97 -14.37
N TYR A 66 -17.45 2.05 -14.17
CA TYR A 66 -16.84 1.73 -12.89
C TYR A 66 -17.23 2.78 -11.85
N ALA A 67 -17.62 2.32 -10.67
CA ALA A 67 -17.91 3.17 -9.53
C ALA A 67 -17.19 2.56 -8.31
N PRO A 68 -16.26 3.29 -7.68
CA PRO A 68 -15.54 2.79 -6.52
C PRO A 68 -16.49 2.65 -5.33
N VAL A 69 -16.42 1.52 -4.64
CA VAL A 69 -17.15 1.29 -3.39
C VAL A 69 -16.20 0.80 -2.30
N ALA A 70 -16.59 0.97 -1.03
CA ALA A 70 -15.75 0.64 0.11
C ALA A 70 -15.22 -0.81 0.06
N GLY A 71 -16.05 -1.77 -0.37
CA GLY A 71 -15.66 -3.19 -0.47
C GLY A 71 -14.65 -3.54 -1.56
N ASP A 72 -14.18 -2.56 -2.34
CA ASP A 72 -13.13 -2.72 -3.34
C ASP A 72 -11.73 -2.38 -2.81
N TYR A 73 -11.63 -1.66 -1.68
CA TYR A 73 -10.36 -1.11 -1.19
C TYR A 73 -9.95 -1.68 0.16
N VAL A 74 -8.65 -1.89 0.32
CA VAL A 74 -8.04 -2.51 1.51
C VAL A 74 -8.22 -1.62 2.73
N ARG A 75 -7.96 -0.31 2.66
CA ARG A 75 -8.11 0.58 3.82
C ARG A 75 -9.54 0.58 4.34
N SER A 76 -10.52 0.66 3.44
CA SER A 76 -11.94 0.54 3.79
C SER A 76 -12.27 -0.82 4.39
N ALA A 77 -11.68 -1.91 3.90
CA ALA A 77 -11.86 -3.24 4.51
C ALA A 77 -11.32 -3.31 5.94
N LEU A 78 -10.16 -2.71 6.22
CA LEU A 78 -9.59 -2.66 7.57
C LEU A 78 -10.52 -1.87 8.52
N LEU A 79 -11.07 -0.75 8.05
CA LEU A 79 -12.06 0.06 8.78
C LEU A 79 -13.34 -0.71 9.06
N SER A 80 -13.98 -1.27 8.04
CA SER A 80 -15.18 -2.13 8.21
C SER A 80 -14.89 -3.36 9.07
N GLY A 81 -13.64 -3.84 9.09
CA GLY A 81 -13.19 -4.90 9.98
C GLY A 81 -13.38 -4.55 11.46
N LEU A 82 -13.01 -3.33 11.87
CA LEU A 82 -13.23 -2.81 13.23
C LEU A 82 -14.73 -2.76 13.58
N GLU A 83 -15.57 -2.30 12.65
CA GLU A 83 -17.02 -2.19 12.85
C GLU A 83 -17.70 -3.56 12.93
N ILE A 84 -17.27 -4.52 12.12
CA ILE A 84 -17.75 -5.90 12.18
C ILE A 84 -17.31 -6.53 13.51
N GLU A 85 -16.05 -6.37 13.91
CA GLU A 85 -15.54 -6.88 15.17
C GLU A 85 -16.34 -6.36 16.37
N ASN A 86 -16.69 -5.07 16.37
CA ASN A 86 -17.56 -4.49 17.40
C ASN A 86 -18.96 -5.13 17.45
N ARG A 87 -19.53 -5.50 16.28
CA ARG A 87 -20.87 -6.09 16.18
C ARG A 87 -20.91 -7.56 16.56
N ILE A 88 -19.91 -8.35 16.15
CA ILE A 88 -19.97 -9.82 16.24
C ILE A 88 -18.80 -10.46 17.00
N GLY A 89 -17.85 -9.68 17.48
CA GLY A 89 -16.68 -10.15 18.24
C GLY A 89 -15.59 -10.83 17.42
N ALA A 90 -15.63 -10.71 16.08
CA ALA A 90 -14.64 -11.30 15.18
C ALA A 90 -14.42 -10.41 13.94
N ASN A 91 -13.16 -10.21 13.56
CA ASN A 91 -12.77 -9.36 12.44
C ASN A 91 -12.42 -10.20 11.20
N PRO A 92 -13.23 -10.17 10.12
CA PRO A 92 -12.95 -10.92 8.89
C PRO A 92 -11.86 -10.29 8.01
N PHE A 93 -11.43 -9.06 8.33
CA PHE A 93 -10.55 -8.24 7.51
C PHE A 93 -9.23 -7.88 8.20
N ALA A 94 -8.87 -8.61 9.27
CA ALA A 94 -7.59 -8.47 9.95
C ALA A 94 -6.43 -9.16 9.17
N PHE A 95 -6.39 -9.05 7.85
CA PHE A 95 -5.37 -9.69 7.01
C PHE A 95 -4.07 -8.87 6.94
N GLY A 96 -2.97 -9.51 6.53
CA GLY A 96 -1.76 -8.84 6.08
C GLY A 96 -1.85 -8.44 4.60
N VAL A 97 -0.95 -7.59 4.13
CA VAL A 97 -0.96 -7.11 2.74
C VAL A 97 0.32 -7.46 2.00
N ILE A 98 0.18 -7.75 0.71
CA ILE A 98 1.28 -7.95 -0.24
C ILE A 98 1.01 -7.20 -1.55
N GLY A 99 2.05 -6.96 -2.33
CA GLY A 99 1.93 -6.63 -3.75
C GLY A 99 2.06 -7.89 -4.60
N SER A 100 1.42 -7.92 -5.75
CA SER A 100 1.61 -8.99 -6.72
C SER A 100 1.37 -8.48 -8.14
N THR A 101 1.86 -9.17 -9.16
CA THR A 101 1.80 -8.65 -10.54
C THR A 101 0.59 -9.13 -11.34
N ASP A 102 -0.03 -10.27 -10.97
CA ASP A 102 -0.89 -11.09 -11.85
C ASP A 102 -0.43 -11.04 -13.33
N SER A 103 0.87 -11.10 -13.61
CA SER A 103 1.37 -11.03 -14.99
C SER A 103 0.97 -12.27 -15.80
N HIS A 104 0.45 -12.09 -17.03
CA HIS A 104 0.10 -13.19 -17.95
C HIS A 104 1.16 -13.41 -19.04
N THR A 105 2.34 -12.79 -18.87
CA THR A 105 3.48 -12.95 -19.79
C THR A 105 4.49 -13.97 -19.29
N GLY A 106 4.41 -14.36 -18.01
CA GLY A 106 5.43 -15.19 -17.34
C GLY A 106 6.71 -14.42 -17.00
N LEU A 107 6.74 -13.09 -17.20
CA LEU A 107 7.89 -12.24 -16.93
C LEU A 107 7.77 -11.58 -15.55
N ALA A 108 8.90 -11.46 -14.86
CA ALA A 108 9.04 -10.63 -13.66
C ALA A 108 9.40 -9.21 -14.09
N SER A 109 8.37 -8.37 -14.21
CA SER A 109 8.43 -7.08 -14.90
C SER A 109 7.65 -5.99 -14.17
N ALA A 110 7.73 -5.98 -12.83
CA ALA A 110 6.95 -5.06 -12.00
C ALA A 110 7.59 -3.67 -11.87
N GLU A 111 8.82 -3.47 -12.37
CA GLU A 111 9.50 -2.18 -12.28
C GLU A 111 9.22 -1.32 -13.52
N GLU A 112 8.99 -0.02 -13.34
CA GLU A 112 8.70 0.94 -14.42
C GLU A 112 9.63 0.88 -15.66
N PRO A 113 10.98 0.87 -15.53
CA PRO A 113 11.88 0.76 -16.68
C PRO A 113 11.93 -0.66 -17.30
N ASN A 114 11.23 -1.62 -16.69
CA ASN A 114 11.20 -3.03 -17.07
C ASN A 114 9.76 -3.54 -17.26
N PHE A 115 8.77 -2.66 -17.48
CA PHE A 115 7.37 -3.08 -17.57
C PHE A 115 6.97 -3.59 -18.96
N TRP A 116 6.91 -4.92 -19.08
CA TRP A 116 6.56 -5.64 -20.31
C TRP A 116 5.05 -5.86 -20.50
N GLY A 117 4.21 -5.12 -19.78
CA GLY A 117 2.76 -5.21 -19.91
C GLY A 117 2.13 -6.45 -19.24
N LYS A 118 0.80 -6.41 -19.14
CA LYS A 118 -0.02 -7.46 -18.50
C LYS A 118 -0.17 -8.72 -19.34
N PHE A 119 -0.38 -8.56 -20.65
CA PHE A 119 -0.68 -9.65 -21.58
C PHE A 119 0.36 -9.71 -22.70
N PRO A 120 0.55 -10.88 -23.35
CA PRO A 120 1.51 -11.03 -24.45
C PRO A 120 1.35 -9.99 -25.58
N ARG A 121 0.12 -9.54 -25.84
CA ARG A 121 -0.17 -8.56 -26.90
C ARG A 121 0.36 -7.15 -26.59
N ASP A 122 0.55 -6.83 -25.30
CA ASP A 122 0.91 -5.51 -24.80
C ASP A 122 2.41 -5.44 -24.42
N THR A 123 3.22 -6.41 -24.90
CA THR A 123 4.65 -6.58 -24.55
C THR A 123 5.62 -5.65 -25.30
N THR A 124 5.10 -4.83 -26.21
CA THR A 124 5.88 -3.81 -26.92
C THR A 124 5.20 -2.47 -26.76
N PRO A 125 5.93 -1.34 -26.83
CA PRO A 125 5.32 0.00 -26.77
C PRO A 125 4.15 0.15 -27.75
N PHE A 126 4.33 -0.31 -29.00
CA PHE A 126 3.28 -0.26 -30.02
C PHE A 126 2.08 -1.16 -29.67
N GLY A 127 2.32 -2.34 -29.09
CA GLY A 127 1.26 -3.26 -28.66
C GLY A 127 0.34 -2.69 -27.59
N LYS A 128 0.85 -1.80 -26.72
CA LYS A 128 0.07 -1.15 -25.65
C LYS A 128 -0.94 -0.13 -26.15
N THR A 129 -0.86 0.32 -27.40
CA THR A 129 -1.76 1.33 -27.99
C THR A 129 -3.20 0.84 -28.16
N GLY A 130 -3.39 -0.47 -28.36
CA GLY A 130 -4.71 -1.04 -28.62
C GLY A 130 -5.53 -1.18 -27.34
N GLY A 131 -6.74 -0.59 -27.27
CA GLY A 131 -7.68 -0.84 -26.18
C GLY A 131 -8.19 -2.30 -26.15
N TRP A 132 -8.53 -2.81 -24.97
CA TRP A 132 -9.29 -4.06 -24.82
C TRP A 132 -10.78 -3.76 -25.06
N ARG A 133 -11.51 -4.75 -25.58
CA ARG A 133 -12.96 -4.64 -25.76
C ARG A 133 -13.65 -5.04 -24.46
N THR A 134 -13.85 -4.08 -23.56
CA THR A 134 -14.54 -4.30 -22.27
C THR A 134 -15.91 -3.60 -22.19
N GLY A 135 -16.13 -2.51 -22.93
CA GLY A 135 -17.38 -1.74 -22.91
C GLY A 135 -18.54 -2.33 -23.73
N SER A 136 -19.78 -1.93 -23.38
CA SER A 136 -20.97 -2.17 -24.19
C SER A 136 -20.90 -1.34 -25.48
N GLY A 137 -21.24 -1.93 -26.63
CA GLY A 137 -21.24 -1.21 -27.92
C GLY A 137 -19.87 -0.97 -28.56
N GLY A 138 -18.79 -1.55 -28.03
CA GLY A 138 -17.48 -1.55 -28.71
C GLY A 138 -16.62 -0.29 -28.49
N SER A 139 -16.88 0.51 -27.45
CA SER A 139 -15.93 1.54 -26.99
C SER A 139 -14.60 0.89 -26.60
N LEU A 140 -13.49 1.59 -26.89
CA LEU A 140 -12.16 1.15 -26.46
C LEU A 140 -12.10 1.20 -24.93
N GLY A 141 -11.87 0.05 -24.30
CA GLY A 141 -11.61 -0.07 -22.87
C GLY A 141 -10.13 0.22 -22.54
N PRO A 142 -9.64 -0.25 -21.39
CA PRO A 142 -8.26 -0.01 -20.99
C PRO A 142 -7.27 -0.57 -22.01
N ASN A 143 -6.10 0.03 -22.07
CA ASN A 143 -5.01 -0.40 -22.94
C ASN A 143 -3.79 -0.81 -22.10
N GLY A 144 -2.67 -1.09 -22.74
CA GLY A 144 -1.46 -1.52 -22.02
C GLY A 144 -0.87 -0.44 -21.11
N TRP A 145 -1.13 0.84 -21.36
CA TRP A 145 -0.71 1.96 -20.50
C TRP A 145 -1.62 2.17 -19.29
N SER A 146 -2.86 1.68 -19.35
CA SER A 146 -3.81 1.68 -18.23
C SER A 146 -3.43 0.68 -17.12
N MET A 147 -2.47 -0.20 -17.38
CA MET A 147 -1.92 -1.09 -16.35
C MET A 147 -0.82 -0.37 -15.59
N SER A 148 -0.73 -0.66 -14.29
CA SER A 148 0.35 -0.25 -13.42
C SER A 148 1.54 -1.20 -13.56
N ALA A 149 2.76 -0.67 -13.57
CA ALA A 149 3.95 -1.48 -13.37
C ALA A 149 4.09 -1.73 -11.86
N SER A 150 3.32 -2.68 -11.32
CA SER A 150 3.22 -2.81 -9.88
C SER A 150 3.19 -4.24 -9.34
N GLY A 151 3.65 -4.34 -8.10
CA GLY A 151 3.33 -5.42 -7.20
C GLY A 151 4.49 -6.39 -7.00
N LEU A 152 5.17 -6.26 -5.87
CA LEU A 152 6.04 -7.28 -5.32
C LEU A 152 5.62 -7.64 -3.90
N ALA A 153 5.69 -8.93 -3.59
CA ALA A 153 5.51 -9.43 -2.25
C ALA A 153 6.85 -9.42 -1.53
N ALA A 154 6.90 -8.79 -0.37
CA ALA A 154 8.05 -8.82 0.51
C ALA A 154 7.71 -9.55 1.81
N VAL A 155 8.65 -10.35 2.29
CA VAL A 155 8.42 -11.33 3.36
C VAL A 155 9.57 -11.28 4.35
N TRP A 156 9.28 -11.02 5.62
CA TRP A 156 10.26 -11.18 6.69
C TRP A 156 10.19 -12.59 7.25
N ALA A 157 11.11 -13.44 6.81
CA ALA A 157 11.26 -14.82 7.27
C ALA A 157 12.61 -14.98 7.98
N GLU A 158 12.63 -15.86 9.00
CA GLU A 158 13.86 -16.18 9.75
C GLU A 158 14.86 -16.95 8.88
N GLU A 159 14.35 -17.74 7.94
CA GLU A 159 15.14 -18.58 7.05
C GLU A 159 14.57 -18.54 5.62
N ASN A 160 15.42 -18.77 4.62
CA ASN A 160 15.00 -18.93 3.23
C ASN A 160 14.54 -20.37 2.96
N THR A 161 13.56 -20.84 3.72
CA THR A 161 12.90 -22.14 3.58
C THR A 161 11.42 -21.94 3.28
N ARG A 162 10.80 -22.91 2.61
CA ARG A 162 9.36 -22.85 2.30
C ARG A 162 8.54 -22.70 3.59
N GLU A 163 8.92 -23.42 4.63
CA GLU A 163 8.26 -23.44 5.92
C GLU A 163 8.35 -22.08 6.61
N SER A 164 9.54 -21.47 6.68
CA SER A 164 9.74 -20.17 7.32
C SER A 164 9.05 -19.04 6.55
N ILE A 165 9.10 -19.07 5.22
CA ILE A 165 8.36 -18.13 4.37
C ILE A 165 6.85 -18.28 4.59
N PHE A 166 6.31 -19.51 4.56
CA PHE A 166 4.87 -19.72 4.75
C PHE A 166 4.41 -19.36 6.16
N ALA A 167 5.26 -19.55 7.17
CA ALA A 167 5.01 -19.09 8.53
C ALA A 167 4.91 -17.55 8.59
N ALA A 168 5.73 -16.82 7.82
CA ALA A 168 5.67 -15.36 7.72
C ALA A 168 4.33 -14.87 7.15
N PHE A 169 3.85 -15.51 6.09
CA PHE A 169 2.53 -15.25 5.53
C PHE A 169 1.41 -15.51 6.55
N LYS A 170 1.47 -16.62 7.30
CA LYS A 170 0.47 -16.95 8.33
C LYS A 170 0.44 -15.94 9.47
N ARG A 171 1.60 -15.46 9.92
CA ARG A 171 1.69 -14.41 10.96
C ARG A 171 1.55 -12.99 10.41
N ARG A 172 1.34 -12.84 9.10
CA ARG A 172 1.12 -11.57 8.39
C ARG A 172 2.32 -10.62 8.45
N GLU A 173 3.53 -11.15 8.64
CA GLU A 173 4.76 -10.35 8.64
C GLU A 173 5.29 -10.17 7.21
N VAL A 174 4.45 -9.52 6.41
CA VAL A 174 4.60 -9.32 4.98
C VAL A 174 4.19 -7.89 4.62
N TYR A 175 4.65 -7.42 3.47
CA TYR A 175 4.29 -6.10 2.96
C TYR A 175 4.32 -6.10 1.43
N GLY A 176 3.66 -5.10 0.84
CA GLY A 176 3.63 -4.89 -0.60
C GLY A 176 4.49 -3.70 -1.03
N THR A 177 5.10 -3.80 -2.20
CA THR A 177 5.68 -2.63 -2.90
C THR A 177 5.07 -2.50 -4.29
N THR A 178 4.95 -1.27 -4.77
CA THR A 178 4.32 -0.95 -6.06
C THR A 178 5.27 -1.06 -7.25
N GLY A 179 6.45 -1.66 -7.06
CA GLY A 179 7.42 -1.90 -8.13
C GLY A 179 8.85 -1.95 -7.59
N PRO A 180 9.37 -0.84 -7.01
CA PRO A 180 10.69 -0.82 -6.39
C PRO A 180 10.78 -1.75 -5.17
N ARG A 181 11.97 -2.30 -4.93
CA ARG A 181 12.28 -3.17 -3.78
C ARG A 181 12.60 -2.36 -2.52
N ILE A 182 11.71 -1.45 -2.14
CA ILE A 182 11.81 -0.70 -0.88
C ILE A 182 11.77 -1.70 0.27
N ALA A 183 12.79 -1.67 1.14
CA ALA A 183 12.82 -2.53 2.32
C ALA A 183 12.12 -1.82 3.48
N VAL A 184 11.10 -2.44 4.10
CA VAL A 184 10.33 -1.83 5.20
C VAL A 184 10.35 -2.71 6.44
N ARG A 185 10.75 -2.15 7.58
CA ARG A 185 10.57 -2.71 8.93
C ARG A 185 9.59 -1.83 9.69
N PHE A 186 8.60 -2.45 10.35
CA PHE A 186 7.59 -1.74 11.13
C PHE A 186 7.23 -2.57 12.36
N PHE A 187 7.39 -1.97 13.53
CA PHE A 187 7.13 -2.58 14.83
C PHE A 187 6.30 -1.63 15.69
N GLY A 188 5.43 -2.17 16.53
CA GLY A 188 4.61 -1.44 17.50
C GLY A 188 4.89 -1.96 18.90
N GLY A 189 5.05 -1.06 19.87
CA GLY A 189 5.38 -1.39 21.25
C GLY A 189 5.13 -0.20 22.16
N TRP A 190 5.53 -0.31 23.42
CA TRP A 190 5.26 0.74 24.43
C TRP A 190 6.50 1.58 24.70
N ASP A 191 7.68 0.96 24.67
CA ASP A 191 8.90 1.51 25.25
C ASP A 191 10.02 1.79 24.25
N TYR A 192 9.71 1.87 22.95
CA TYR A 192 10.72 2.31 21.98
C TYR A 192 11.18 3.74 22.28
N ASP A 193 12.47 3.98 22.14
CA ASP A 193 13.08 5.31 22.26
C ASP A 193 13.70 5.74 20.94
N GLY A 194 14.08 7.03 20.84
CA GLY A 194 14.66 7.58 19.62
C GLY A 194 16.00 6.91 19.21
N ALA A 195 16.72 6.27 20.13
CA ALA A 195 17.97 5.58 19.80
C ALA A 195 17.72 4.28 19.02
N ALA A 196 16.55 3.64 19.21
CA ALA A 196 16.16 2.47 18.43
C ALA A 196 16.08 2.76 16.91
N ALA A 197 15.68 3.98 16.52
CA ALA A 197 15.61 4.40 15.12
C ALA A 197 17.00 4.55 14.46
N GLU A 198 18.07 4.69 15.25
CA GLU A 198 19.45 4.85 14.74
C GLU A 198 20.27 3.56 14.90
N ALA A 199 19.70 2.54 15.55
CA ALA A 199 20.41 1.31 15.89
C ALA A 199 20.70 0.44 14.64
N GLY A 200 21.89 -0.16 14.59
CA GLY A 200 22.26 -1.09 13.52
C GLY A 200 21.49 -2.43 13.59
N ASP A 201 21.08 -2.82 14.80
CA ASP A 201 20.33 -4.03 15.16
C ASP A 201 18.83 -3.72 15.39
N LEU A 202 18.26 -2.77 14.65
CA LEU A 202 16.87 -2.32 14.77
C LEU A 202 15.86 -3.48 14.82
N ALA A 203 16.07 -4.52 14.02
CA ALA A 203 15.15 -5.67 14.00
C ALA A 203 15.15 -6.42 15.34
N ASP A 204 16.30 -6.64 15.95
CA ASP A 204 16.40 -7.34 17.25
C ASP A 204 15.73 -6.51 18.35
N ILE A 205 15.92 -5.19 18.33
CA ILE A 205 15.23 -4.25 19.24
C ILE A 205 13.71 -4.30 19.01
N GLY A 206 13.27 -4.28 17.75
CA GLY A 206 11.86 -4.34 17.38
C GLY A 206 11.17 -5.63 17.84
N TYR A 207 11.81 -6.79 17.65
CA TYR A 207 11.25 -8.06 18.13
C TYR A 207 11.26 -8.18 19.66
N ALA A 208 12.25 -7.59 20.34
CA ALA A 208 12.33 -7.62 21.80
C ALA A 208 11.34 -6.64 22.47
N GLY A 209 11.05 -5.51 21.83
CA GLY A 209 10.28 -4.40 22.42
C GLY A 209 8.78 -4.38 22.11
N GLY A 210 8.29 -5.26 21.22
CA GLY A 210 6.89 -5.25 20.83
C GLY A 210 6.52 -6.30 19.78
N VAL A 211 5.62 -5.92 18.89
CA VAL A 211 5.10 -6.79 17.81
C VAL A 211 5.51 -6.24 16.43
N PRO A 212 5.83 -7.11 15.46
CA PRO A 212 6.05 -6.68 14.08
C PRO A 212 4.72 -6.39 13.36
N MET A 213 4.81 -5.79 12.17
CA MET A 213 3.70 -5.70 11.21
C MET A 213 2.92 -7.02 11.11
N GLY A 214 1.59 -6.94 11.10
CA GLY A 214 0.71 -8.11 11.12
C GLY A 214 0.40 -8.66 12.51
N GLY A 215 1.02 -8.12 13.57
CA GLY A 215 0.78 -8.49 14.96
C GLY A 215 -0.35 -7.71 15.65
N ASP A 216 -0.72 -8.19 16.83
CA ASP A 216 -1.71 -7.56 17.71
C ASP A 216 -0.98 -6.98 18.94
N LEU A 217 -1.00 -5.66 19.08
CA LEU A 217 -0.54 -4.93 20.26
C LEU A 217 -1.67 -4.89 21.31
N THR A 218 -1.40 -5.37 22.51
CA THR A 218 -2.39 -5.48 23.59
C THR A 218 -1.83 -4.98 24.92
N GLY A 219 -2.71 -4.71 25.88
CA GLY A 219 -2.33 -4.40 27.25
C GLY A 219 -1.60 -3.06 27.41
N ALA A 220 -2.23 -1.98 26.92
CA ALA A 220 -1.68 -0.63 27.07
C ALA A 220 -1.39 -0.29 28.54
N PRO A 221 -0.15 0.10 28.89
CA PRO A 221 0.14 0.66 30.20
C PRO A 221 -0.70 1.92 30.45
N ALA A 222 -1.11 2.11 31.70
CA ALA A 222 -1.98 3.23 32.05
C ALA A 222 -1.34 4.58 31.68
N GLY A 223 -1.99 5.32 30.76
CA GLY A 223 -1.55 6.63 30.31
C GLY A 223 -0.40 6.63 29.29
N GLN A 224 -0.10 5.50 28.67
CA GLN A 224 0.96 5.39 27.65
C GLN A 224 0.36 5.13 26.26
N ALA A 225 0.80 5.91 25.27
CA ALA A 225 0.48 5.69 23.88
C ALA A 225 1.44 4.68 23.24
N PRO A 226 0.99 3.93 22.21
CA PRO A 226 1.86 3.05 21.47
C PRO A 226 2.90 3.86 20.69
N LYS A 227 4.10 3.30 20.64
CA LYS A 227 5.22 3.81 19.87
C LYS A 227 5.51 2.86 18.72
N PHE A 228 5.77 3.42 17.56
CA PHE A 228 6.00 2.68 16.34
C PHE A 228 7.42 2.95 15.83
N LEU A 229 8.21 1.89 15.77
CA LEU A 229 9.54 1.89 15.21
C LEU A 229 9.47 1.50 13.74
N VAL A 230 9.83 2.44 12.86
CA VAL A 230 9.81 2.25 11.42
C VAL A 230 11.19 2.52 10.83
N ARG A 231 11.59 1.69 9.86
CA ARG A 231 12.73 1.95 8.99
C ARG A 231 12.39 1.54 7.57
N ALA A 232 12.63 2.45 6.64
CA ALA A 232 12.50 2.22 5.21
C ALA A 232 13.83 2.53 4.51
N THR A 233 14.31 1.61 3.68
CA THR A 233 15.50 1.79 2.86
C THR A 233 15.10 1.67 1.39
N LYS A 234 15.58 2.58 0.54
CA LYS A 234 15.22 2.60 -0.88
C LYS A 234 15.66 1.35 -1.63
N ASP A 235 15.06 1.11 -2.80
CA ASP A 235 15.66 0.22 -3.79
C ASP A 235 16.97 0.86 -4.32
N PRO A 236 18.13 0.16 -4.28
CA PRO A 236 19.38 0.67 -4.84
C PRO A 236 19.31 1.04 -6.33
N LYS A 237 18.31 0.53 -7.06
CA LYS A 237 18.08 0.79 -8.49
C LYS A 237 16.97 1.80 -8.78
N SER A 238 16.37 2.39 -7.74
CA SER A 238 15.24 3.33 -7.88
C SER A 238 15.50 4.69 -7.20
N GLY A 239 14.45 5.48 -7.09
CA GLY A 239 14.40 6.78 -6.44
C GLY A 239 14.76 6.72 -4.96
N ASN A 240 15.23 7.84 -4.42
CA ASN A 240 15.30 8.04 -2.98
C ASN A 240 13.89 8.13 -2.37
N LEU A 241 13.78 8.02 -1.05
CA LEU A 241 12.52 8.11 -0.34
C LEU A 241 12.10 9.56 -0.11
N ASP A 242 10.83 9.88 -0.39
CA ASP A 242 10.16 11.12 -0.03
C ASP A 242 9.91 11.13 1.49
N ARG A 243 9.05 10.21 1.95
CA ARG A 243 8.57 10.18 3.34
C ARG A 243 8.03 8.82 3.76
N VAL A 244 7.89 8.65 5.07
CA VAL A 244 7.12 7.58 5.70
C VAL A 244 5.91 8.19 6.37
N GLN A 245 4.77 7.55 6.18
CA GLN A 245 3.51 7.85 6.82
C GLN A 245 3.05 6.67 7.66
N ILE A 246 2.32 6.95 8.74
CA ILE A 246 1.53 5.96 9.46
C ILE A 246 0.06 6.29 9.21
N VAL A 247 -0.67 5.33 8.66
CA VAL A 247 -2.12 5.41 8.49
C VAL A 247 -2.77 4.70 9.68
N LYS A 248 -3.52 5.45 10.47
CA LYS A 248 -4.29 4.97 11.61
C LYS A 248 -5.75 4.84 11.22
N GLY A 249 -6.37 3.72 11.56
CA GLY A 249 -7.83 3.59 11.62
C GLY A 249 -8.25 3.24 13.05
N TRP A 250 -9.37 3.76 13.52
CA TRP A 250 -9.89 3.46 14.86
C TRP A 250 -11.41 3.46 14.89
N LEU A 251 -11.97 2.74 15.86
CA LEU A 251 -13.41 2.73 16.08
C LEU A 251 -13.82 3.93 16.95
N GLY A 252 -14.68 4.79 16.41
CA GLY A 252 -15.27 5.92 17.12
C GLY A 252 -16.24 5.48 18.22
N ALA A 253 -16.56 6.40 19.13
CA ALA A 253 -17.51 6.13 20.22
C ALA A 253 -18.96 5.88 19.73
N ASP A 254 -19.27 6.28 18.49
CA ASP A 254 -20.52 6.01 17.78
C ASP A 254 -20.54 4.63 17.11
N GLY A 255 -19.41 3.92 17.10
CA GLY A 255 -19.26 2.61 16.44
C GLY A 255 -18.93 2.70 14.95
N GLU A 256 -18.66 3.90 14.43
CA GLU A 256 -18.21 4.12 13.05
C GLU A 256 -16.68 4.22 13.03
N ALA A 257 -16.04 3.61 12.04
CA ALA A 257 -14.61 3.68 11.90
C ALA A 257 -14.16 5.04 11.33
N GLN A 258 -13.04 5.53 11.85
CA GLN A 258 -12.40 6.78 11.46
C GLN A 258 -10.98 6.49 10.99
N GLU A 259 -10.42 7.35 10.15
CA GLU A 259 -9.05 7.24 9.68
C GLU A 259 -8.28 8.56 9.77
N ARG A 260 -6.94 8.45 9.86
CA ARG A 260 -6.03 9.58 9.77
C ARG A 260 -4.67 9.16 9.27
N VAL A 261 -4.08 9.98 8.40
CA VAL A 261 -2.71 9.81 7.92
C VAL A 261 -1.80 10.76 8.69
N TYR A 262 -0.67 10.25 9.18
CA TYR A 262 0.38 11.02 9.83
C TYR A 262 1.66 10.94 9.01
N ASP A 263 2.23 12.07 8.62
CA ASP A 263 3.61 12.15 8.15
C ASP A 263 4.56 12.02 9.35
N VAL A 264 5.35 10.95 9.42
CA VAL A 264 6.15 10.63 10.62
C VAL A 264 7.63 10.97 10.46
N VAL A 265 8.17 10.82 9.25
CA VAL A 265 9.53 11.25 8.89
C VAL A 265 9.61 11.48 7.39
N TRP A 266 10.33 12.51 6.97
CA TRP A 266 10.45 12.90 5.57
C TRP A 266 11.81 13.53 5.26
N SER A 267 12.15 13.54 3.98
CA SER A 267 13.44 14.00 3.44
C SER A 267 13.51 15.52 3.24
N ASP A 268 14.74 15.98 2.94
CA ASP A 268 15.08 17.34 2.46
C ASP A 268 14.77 18.48 3.44
N GLY A 269 14.60 18.17 4.73
CA GLY A 269 14.42 19.20 5.77
C GLY A 269 13.21 20.11 5.54
N ARG A 270 12.23 19.65 4.76
CA ARG A 270 10.99 20.38 4.49
C ARG A 270 10.27 20.65 5.80
N VAL A 271 9.65 21.83 5.92
CA VAL A 271 8.97 22.25 7.15
C VAL A 271 7.47 22.18 6.95
N ALA A 272 6.77 21.51 7.88
CA ALA A 272 5.32 21.45 7.91
C ALA A 272 4.71 22.87 8.06
N ASP A 273 3.58 23.11 7.39
CA ASP A 273 2.81 24.32 7.63
C ASP A 273 2.05 24.27 8.97
N ALA A 274 1.30 25.33 9.28
CA ALA A 274 0.53 25.43 10.53
C ALA A 274 -0.56 24.35 10.69
N ASN A 275 -0.97 23.69 9.60
CA ASN A 275 -1.94 22.60 9.58
C ASN A 275 -1.26 21.23 9.56
N GLY A 276 0.08 21.18 9.67
CA GLY A 276 0.85 19.94 9.61
C GLY A 276 1.13 19.44 8.19
N LYS A 277 0.75 20.18 7.15
CA LYS A 277 0.97 19.75 5.76
C LYS A 277 2.42 19.94 5.36
N ILE A 278 3.03 18.89 4.80
CA ILE A 278 4.41 18.94 4.28
C ILE A 278 4.40 19.37 2.81
N PRO A 279 5.24 20.34 2.40
CA PRO A 279 5.44 20.65 0.99
C PRO A 279 5.78 19.40 0.17
N ALA A 280 5.22 19.31 -1.04
CA ALA A 280 5.54 18.23 -1.97
C ALA A 280 7.06 18.16 -2.21
N VAL A 281 7.58 16.93 -2.35
CA VAL A 281 8.97 16.72 -2.75
C VAL A 281 9.18 17.23 -4.18
N GLY A 282 10.41 17.60 -4.51
CA GLY A 282 10.76 18.00 -5.87
C GLY A 282 10.59 16.86 -6.88
N ASN A 283 10.76 17.18 -8.16
CA ASN A 283 10.77 16.21 -9.24
C ASN A 283 12.01 16.45 -10.12
N THR A 284 12.85 15.43 -10.27
CA THR A 284 14.10 15.48 -11.05
C THR A 284 14.00 14.75 -12.39
N VAL A 285 12.81 14.27 -12.76
CA VAL A 285 12.60 13.53 -14.01
C VAL A 285 12.77 14.46 -15.21
N ASP A 286 13.68 14.10 -16.11
CA ASP A 286 13.80 14.65 -17.44
C ASP A 286 12.87 13.91 -18.40
N ILE A 287 11.74 14.55 -18.72
CA ILE A 287 10.72 14.00 -19.63
C ILE A 287 11.30 13.70 -21.02
N ALA A 288 12.32 14.43 -21.48
CA ALA A 288 12.88 14.22 -22.83
C ALA A 288 13.76 12.97 -22.92
N THR A 289 14.26 12.45 -21.79
CA THR A 289 15.19 11.32 -21.76
C THR A 289 14.72 10.14 -20.92
N GLY A 290 13.70 10.33 -20.07
CA GLY A 290 13.26 9.35 -19.09
C GLY A 290 14.29 9.10 -17.98
N ARG A 291 15.26 10.01 -17.80
CA ARG A 291 16.26 9.94 -16.73
C ARG A 291 15.80 10.76 -15.54
N TYR A 292 16.34 10.49 -14.36
CA TYR A 292 16.10 11.25 -13.15
C TYR A 292 17.35 11.23 -12.26
N GLU A 293 17.40 12.16 -11.30
CA GLU A 293 18.51 12.28 -10.36
C GLU A 293 18.06 12.03 -8.92
N ASN A 294 18.88 11.29 -8.18
CA ASN A 294 18.72 11.06 -6.74
C ASN A 294 19.35 12.20 -5.91
N SER A 295 19.17 13.45 -6.35
CA SER A 295 19.68 14.66 -5.70
C SER A 295 18.76 15.21 -4.60
N ILE A 296 17.54 14.68 -4.51
CA ILE A 296 16.51 14.94 -3.51
C ILE A 296 16.10 13.62 -2.84
N GLY A 297 15.35 13.67 -1.75
CA GLY A 297 14.96 12.48 -1.01
C GLY A 297 16.09 11.90 -0.14
N ALA A 298 15.78 10.85 0.62
CA ALA A 298 16.76 10.14 1.46
C ALA A 298 16.93 8.67 1.04
N ALA A 299 18.12 8.10 1.17
CA ALA A 299 18.35 6.68 0.91
C ALA A 299 17.71 5.76 1.97
N GLU A 300 17.55 6.28 3.18
CA GLU A 300 16.93 5.63 4.31
C GLU A 300 16.14 6.67 5.13
N LEU A 301 15.00 6.26 5.66
CA LEU A 301 14.20 7.02 6.60
C LEU A 301 13.89 6.12 7.80
N SER A 302 14.16 6.57 9.01
CA SER A 302 13.85 5.83 10.24
C SER A 302 13.31 6.77 11.31
N ALA A 303 12.37 6.27 12.11
CA ALA A 303 11.76 7.04 13.18
C ALA A 303 11.18 6.12 14.26
N VAL A 304 11.06 6.67 15.47
CA VAL A 304 10.09 6.24 16.47
C VAL A 304 9.00 7.29 16.53
N TRP A 305 7.77 6.90 16.25
CA TRP A 305 6.59 7.77 16.28
C TRP A 305 5.62 7.31 17.36
N GLU A 306 5.16 8.23 18.20
CA GLU A 306 4.17 7.99 19.24
C GLU A 306 2.82 8.54 18.77
N ASP A 307 1.74 7.76 18.91
CA ASP A 307 0.40 8.19 18.50
C ASP A 307 -0.11 9.34 19.41
N PRO A 308 -0.23 10.58 18.88
CA PRO A 308 -0.62 11.73 19.69
C PRO A 308 -2.12 11.72 20.05
N ASP A 309 -2.92 10.95 19.31
CA ASP A 309 -4.38 10.91 19.43
C ASP A 309 -4.84 9.54 19.95
N PHE A 310 -4.00 8.86 20.72
CA PHE A 310 -4.28 7.51 21.23
C PHE A 310 -5.37 7.51 22.31
N ASP A 311 -6.36 6.64 22.13
CA ASP A 311 -7.34 6.29 23.16
C ASP A 311 -7.25 4.78 23.41
N ALA A 312 -6.82 4.43 24.63
CA ALA A 312 -6.63 3.04 25.03
C ALA A 312 -7.93 2.21 25.03
N SER A 313 -9.10 2.83 24.98
CA SER A 313 -10.40 2.15 24.94
C SER A 313 -10.88 1.81 23.53
N GLN A 314 -10.20 2.30 22.49
CA GLN A 314 -10.62 2.13 21.10
C GLN A 314 -9.84 1.00 20.41
N ASN A 315 -10.54 0.10 19.72
CA ASN A 315 -9.88 -0.77 18.75
C ASN A 315 -9.30 0.09 17.63
N ALA A 316 -8.07 -0.19 17.22
CA ALA A 316 -7.39 0.55 16.17
C ALA A 316 -6.48 -0.35 15.33
N PHE A 317 -6.06 0.15 14.17
CA PHE A 317 -4.99 -0.43 13.38
C PHE A 317 -4.04 0.66 12.88
N TYR A 318 -2.81 0.27 12.61
CA TYR A 318 -1.75 1.15 12.12
C TYR A 318 -0.99 0.42 11.01
N TYR A 319 -0.81 1.02 9.84
CA TYR A 319 0.15 0.53 8.85
C TYR A 319 1.05 1.65 8.35
N ALA A 320 2.26 1.28 7.96
CA ALA A 320 3.22 2.20 7.37
C ALA A 320 3.01 2.28 5.86
N ARG A 321 2.96 3.51 5.34
CA ARG A 321 3.07 3.82 3.90
C ARG A 321 4.39 4.54 3.66
N VAL A 322 5.22 4.02 2.76
CA VAL A 322 6.49 4.64 2.37
C VAL A 322 6.32 5.21 0.96
N LEU A 323 6.76 6.43 0.73
CA LEU A 323 6.71 7.09 -0.56
C LEU A 323 8.13 7.32 -1.10
N GLU A 324 8.33 7.01 -2.38
CA GLU A 324 9.51 7.35 -3.17
C GLU A 324 9.35 8.75 -3.78
N ILE A 325 10.47 9.42 -4.08
CA ILE A 325 10.45 10.62 -4.92
C ILE A 325 9.89 10.29 -6.33
N PRO A 326 9.41 11.30 -7.08
CA PRO A 326 8.94 11.08 -8.44
C PRO A 326 9.98 10.39 -9.34
N THR A 327 9.56 9.31 -10.00
CA THR A 327 10.33 8.58 -11.02
C THR A 327 9.56 8.51 -12.35
N PRO A 328 10.21 8.20 -13.48
CA PRO A 328 9.55 8.01 -14.77
C PRO A 328 8.55 6.84 -14.72
N ARG A 329 7.33 7.05 -15.23
CA ARG A 329 6.34 5.97 -15.44
C ARG A 329 6.61 5.24 -16.76
N HIS A 330 6.18 3.99 -16.91
CA HIS A 330 6.37 3.16 -18.10
C HIS A 330 5.77 3.78 -19.36
N SER A 331 4.68 4.54 -19.22
CA SER A 331 4.09 5.34 -20.30
C SER A 331 5.09 6.34 -20.89
N LEU A 332 5.97 6.92 -20.08
CA LEU A 332 7.02 7.81 -20.57
C LEU A 332 8.10 7.04 -21.36
N PHE A 333 8.56 5.90 -20.84
CA PHE A 333 9.54 5.07 -21.56
C PHE A 333 9.00 4.60 -22.91
N ASP A 334 7.73 4.19 -22.97
CA ASP A 334 7.08 3.77 -24.20
C ASP A 334 6.87 4.93 -25.19
N ALA A 335 6.49 6.12 -24.70
CA ALA A 335 6.33 7.30 -25.54
C ALA A 335 7.66 7.69 -26.21
N LEU A 336 8.76 7.69 -25.44
CA LEU A 336 10.11 7.92 -25.96
C LEU A 336 10.52 6.87 -26.99
N ALA A 337 10.22 5.59 -26.76
CA ALA A 337 10.52 4.51 -27.69
C ALA A 337 9.71 4.61 -29.00
N LEU A 338 8.49 5.14 -28.95
CA LEU A 338 7.61 5.36 -30.10
C LEU A 338 7.87 6.69 -30.82
N GLY A 339 8.56 7.64 -30.18
CA GLY A 339 8.75 8.98 -30.71
C GLY A 339 7.47 9.82 -30.72
N ILE A 340 6.58 9.62 -29.74
CA ILE A 340 5.31 10.33 -29.56
C ILE A 340 5.34 11.22 -28.30
N ASP A 341 4.39 12.14 -28.16
CA ASP A 341 4.22 12.87 -26.90
C ASP A 341 3.63 11.94 -25.82
N VAL A 342 4.12 12.02 -24.58
CA VAL A 342 3.59 11.21 -23.47
C VAL A 342 2.10 11.47 -23.22
N ALA A 343 1.60 12.66 -23.54
CA ALA A 343 0.18 12.99 -23.49
C ALA A 343 -0.68 12.09 -24.39
N GLU A 344 -0.13 11.55 -25.49
CA GLU A 344 -0.84 10.61 -26.37
C GLU A 344 -1.11 9.26 -25.69
N THR A 345 -0.42 8.96 -24.59
CA THR A 345 -0.71 7.77 -23.77
C THR A 345 -1.95 7.94 -22.90
N ASN A 346 -2.42 9.18 -22.66
CA ASN A 346 -3.42 9.54 -21.65
C ASN A 346 -3.05 9.14 -20.20
N HIS A 347 -1.76 9.00 -19.91
CA HIS A 347 -1.24 8.67 -18.59
C HIS A 347 -0.11 9.64 -18.19
N PRO A 348 0.14 9.82 -16.89
CA PRO A 348 1.18 10.73 -16.42
C PRO A 348 2.57 10.25 -16.86
N ALA A 349 3.49 11.20 -16.98
CA ALA A 349 4.88 10.92 -17.34
C ALA A 349 5.71 10.41 -16.14
N THR A 350 5.25 10.70 -14.92
CA THR A 350 5.94 10.37 -13.68
C THR A 350 5.00 9.70 -12.69
N ILE A 351 5.57 8.93 -11.77
CA ILE A 351 4.88 8.22 -10.71
C ILE A 351 5.62 8.41 -9.38
N GLN A 352 4.93 8.30 -8.25
CA GLN A 352 5.54 8.22 -6.92
C GLN A 352 5.24 6.85 -6.32
N GLU A 353 6.21 5.96 -6.51
CA GLU A 353 6.16 4.58 -6.04
C GLU A 353 6.12 4.51 -4.52
N ARG A 354 5.65 3.38 -4.01
CA ARG A 354 5.34 3.24 -2.59
C ARG A 354 5.40 1.80 -2.08
N ALA A 355 5.38 1.69 -0.76
CA ALA A 355 5.27 0.42 -0.06
C ALA A 355 4.24 0.52 1.07
N TYR A 356 3.57 -0.59 1.36
CA TYR A 356 2.55 -0.70 2.40
C TYR A 356 2.83 -1.87 3.32
N SER A 357 3.03 -1.62 4.61
CA SER A 357 3.17 -2.70 5.59
C SER A 357 1.83 -3.39 5.87
N SER A 358 1.88 -4.64 6.33
CA SER A 358 0.72 -5.19 7.05
C SER A 358 0.41 -4.34 8.29
N ALA A 359 -0.86 -4.28 8.66
CA ALA A 359 -1.29 -3.49 9.81
C ALA A 359 -0.89 -4.16 11.13
N ILE A 360 -0.53 -3.33 12.11
CA ILE A 360 -0.48 -3.70 13.53
C ILE A 360 -1.83 -3.31 14.12
N TRP A 361 -2.50 -4.27 14.75
CA TRP A 361 -3.79 -4.04 15.41
C TRP A 361 -3.58 -3.69 16.87
N TYR A 362 -4.32 -2.72 17.40
CA TYR A 362 -4.44 -2.49 18.83
C TYR A 362 -5.81 -2.96 19.31
N LYS A 363 -5.80 -3.81 20.34
CA LYS A 363 -6.98 -4.37 20.98
C LYS A 363 -6.92 -4.08 22.49
N PRO A 364 -7.87 -3.28 23.03
CA PRO A 364 -7.93 -2.90 24.44
C PRO A 364 -7.95 -4.07 25.43
#